data_AF-A0A7W5AWS8-F1
#
_entry.id   AF-A0A7W5AWS8-F1
#
_cell.length_a   1.000
_cell.length_b   1.000
_cell.length_c   1.000
_cell.angle_alpha   90.00
_cell.angle_beta   90.00
_cell.angle_gamma   90.00
#
_symmetry.space_group_name_H-M   'P 1'
#
loop_
_entity.id
_entity.type
_entity.pdbx_description
1 polymer ?
#
loop_
_entity_poly.entity_id
_entity_poly.type
_entity_poly.pdbx_seq_one_letter_code
_entity_poly.pdbx_strand_id
1 'polypeptide(L)'
;MITNIDAERLEHFLHAYGHNAHTHLYFMGDKQFFWEAEGFALIVYRKAGNRRIVLGDPIGEAEAVLRVIDQFIRKCRSERSVPVFYQVKAAGLALYERYGLQSVKLGEEAQINLPSFHTAGKAWLKLRTRLNKFERNGHRFEVIQPPFSTELLQELADISDEWLGKRKEKSFSVGAFSLDYANRFPVSLLRSPDGRIDAFASLGGDHVSEPGRNPDALPRRLTVDLMRHRAGSAHGTMDVLFLLLFAWGKEQGYEVCSLGMAPLAGACESKLARLIYKYGNKLYNFKGLYEYKNKFAPVWEDVYLVAPAASMPITVLQLALVINGFGQGKAAARSKSLRDLLPRVSKDATTNCPLVQLTESQHVHD
;
A
#
# COMPACT_ATOMS: atom_id res chain seq x y z
N MET A 1 16.65 -3.38 3.09
CA MET A 1 16.23 -2.04 3.55
C MET A 1 16.57 -1.08 2.42
N ILE A 2 15.61 -0.27 2.02
CA ILE A 2 15.83 0.86 1.11
C ILE A 2 16.71 1.87 1.85
N THR A 3 17.70 2.43 1.16
CA THR A 3 18.53 3.50 1.73
C THR A 3 17.72 4.80 1.79
N ASN A 4 18.06 5.73 2.69
CA ASN A 4 17.35 7.02 2.73
C ASN A 4 17.44 7.76 1.38
N ILE A 5 18.58 7.68 0.70
CA ILE A 5 18.79 8.27 -0.64
C ILE A 5 17.85 7.64 -1.66
N ASP A 6 17.69 6.32 -1.64
CA ASP A 6 16.76 5.62 -2.54
C ASP A 6 15.30 5.98 -2.22
N ALA A 7 14.96 6.21 -0.95
CA ALA A 7 13.62 6.62 -0.53
C ALA A 7 13.27 8.04 -1.00
N GLU A 8 14.18 9.00 -0.79
CA GLU A 8 14.02 10.40 -1.21
C GLU A 8 13.92 10.51 -2.74
N ARG A 9 14.78 9.80 -3.48
CA ARG A 9 14.70 9.74 -4.95
C ARG A 9 13.36 9.18 -5.41
N LEU A 10 12.89 8.11 -4.76
CA LEU A 10 11.62 7.50 -5.10
C LEU A 10 10.43 8.43 -4.79
N GLU A 11 10.45 9.14 -3.66
CA GLU A 11 9.41 10.13 -3.33
C GLU A 11 9.36 11.25 -4.37
N HIS A 12 10.52 11.83 -4.71
CA HIS A 12 10.58 12.87 -5.73
C HIS A 12 10.07 12.39 -7.09
N PHE A 13 10.42 11.15 -7.47
CA PHE A 13 9.94 10.54 -8.71
C PHE A 13 8.42 10.30 -8.70
N LEU A 14 7.87 9.76 -7.62
CA LEU A 14 6.43 9.52 -7.50
C LEU A 14 5.63 10.82 -7.42
N HIS A 15 6.21 11.89 -6.88
CA HIS A 15 5.62 13.22 -6.93
C HIS A 15 5.52 13.74 -8.37
N ALA A 16 6.55 13.54 -9.19
CA ALA A 16 6.56 14.01 -10.58
C ALA A 16 5.64 13.19 -11.51
N TYR A 17 5.62 11.87 -11.38
CA TYR A 17 4.94 10.96 -12.31
C TYR A 17 3.66 10.32 -11.76
N GLY A 18 3.33 10.60 -10.50
CA GLY A 18 2.13 10.13 -9.84
C GLY A 18 2.25 8.72 -9.25
N HIS A 19 1.13 8.29 -8.65
CA HIS A 19 1.03 7.05 -7.91
C HIS A 19 0.11 6.03 -8.59
N ASN A 20 0.45 4.75 -8.45
CA ASN A 20 -0.44 3.62 -8.72
C ASN A 20 -0.76 2.85 -7.42
N ALA A 21 -1.63 1.83 -7.54
CA ALA A 21 -2.12 1.02 -6.41
C ALA A 21 -1.04 0.17 -5.69
N HIS A 22 0.21 0.17 -6.15
CA HIS A 22 1.31 -0.59 -5.57
C HIS A 22 2.44 0.28 -5.03
N THR A 23 2.44 1.58 -5.32
CA THR A 23 3.56 2.48 -5.01
C THR A 23 3.93 2.53 -3.53
N HIS A 24 2.94 2.47 -2.64
CA HIS A 24 3.19 2.43 -1.20
C HIS A 24 4.00 1.20 -0.80
N LEU A 25 3.86 0.06 -1.49
CA LEU A 25 4.63 -1.15 -1.23
C LEU A 25 6.09 -1.01 -1.62
N TYR A 26 6.46 -0.05 -2.47
CA TYR A 26 7.85 0.10 -2.92
C TYR A 26 8.77 0.38 -1.73
N PHE A 27 8.27 1.02 -0.67
CA PHE A 27 9.00 1.38 0.54
C PHE A 27 9.17 0.23 1.55
N MET A 28 8.62 -0.96 1.28
CA MET A 28 8.79 -2.15 2.13
C MET A 28 10.23 -2.68 2.19
N GLY A 29 11.11 -2.24 1.28
CA GLY A 29 12.53 -2.60 1.29
C GLY A 29 12.85 -4.06 0.92
N ASP A 30 11.87 -4.79 0.37
CA ASP A 30 11.97 -6.18 -0.11
C ASP A 30 12.01 -6.30 -1.64
N LYS A 31 12.05 -5.16 -2.34
CA LYS A 31 12.10 -5.04 -3.80
C LYS A 31 13.32 -4.24 -4.24
N GLN A 32 13.65 -4.34 -5.51
CA GLN A 32 14.73 -3.66 -6.19
C GLN A 32 14.17 -2.70 -7.22
N PHE A 33 14.91 -1.64 -7.48
CA PHE A 33 14.58 -0.62 -8.47
C PHE A 33 15.41 -0.83 -9.74
N PHE A 34 14.75 -0.71 -10.88
CA PHE A 34 15.36 -0.69 -12.20
C PHE A 34 14.90 0.58 -12.91
N TRP A 35 15.79 1.57 -12.88
CA TRP A 35 15.58 2.87 -13.49
C TRP A 35 15.89 2.81 -14.98
N GLU A 36 15.08 3.50 -15.77
CA GLU A 36 15.42 3.90 -17.13
C GLU A 36 16.71 4.75 -17.09
N ALA A 37 17.51 4.71 -18.17
CA ALA A 37 18.84 5.33 -18.23
C ALA A 37 18.84 6.82 -17.84
N GLU A 38 17.83 7.58 -18.26
CA GLU A 38 17.66 9.01 -17.97
C GLU A 38 16.85 9.26 -16.70
N GLY A 39 16.30 8.20 -16.09
CA GLY A 39 15.57 8.26 -14.82
C GLY A 39 14.11 8.66 -14.95
N PHE A 40 13.56 8.74 -16.17
CA PHE A 40 12.18 9.12 -16.44
C PHE A 40 11.17 7.97 -16.33
N ALA A 41 11.63 6.74 -16.09
CA ALA A 41 10.76 5.61 -15.78
C ALA A 41 11.42 4.64 -14.78
N LEU A 42 10.57 3.90 -14.06
CA LEU A 42 10.95 2.98 -13.00
C LEU A 42 10.18 1.66 -13.08
N ILE A 43 10.93 0.56 -13.02
CA ILE A 43 10.42 -0.78 -12.72
C ILE A 43 10.81 -1.17 -11.30
N VAL A 44 9.83 -1.64 -10.52
CA VAL A 44 10.05 -2.19 -9.19
C VAL A 44 9.81 -3.68 -9.19
N TYR A 45 10.82 -4.47 -8.82
CA TYR A 45 10.77 -5.93 -8.96
C TYR A 45 11.44 -6.67 -7.80
N ARG A 46 11.15 -7.97 -7.66
CA ARG A 46 11.85 -8.86 -6.73
C ARG A 46 12.45 -10.04 -7.49
N LYS A 47 13.65 -10.46 -7.07
CA LYS A 47 14.31 -11.67 -7.57
C LYS A 47 13.75 -12.90 -6.84
N ALA A 48 13.39 -13.94 -7.59
CA ALA A 48 12.94 -15.22 -7.04
C ALA A 48 13.47 -16.37 -7.92
N GLY A 49 14.53 -17.06 -7.45
CA GLY A 49 15.27 -17.99 -8.29
C GLY A 49 15.77 -17.30 -9.57
N ASN A 50 15.44 -17.85 -10.74
CA ASN A 50 15.75 -17.24 -12.03
C ASN A 50 14.69 -16.26 -12.54
N ARG A 51 13.68 -15.88 -11.74
CA ARG A 51 12.66 -14.89 -12.14
C ARG A 51 12.96 -13.51 -11.60
N ARG A 52 12.57 -12.51 -12.39
CA ARG A 52 12.51 -11.09 -12.02
C ARG A 52 11.04 -10.69 -12.04
N ILE A 53 10.41 -10.67 -10.87
CA ILE A 53 8.97 -10.45 -10.74
C ILE A 53 8.72 -8.97 -10.47
N VAL A 54 8.26 -8.26 -11.48
CA VAL A 54 7.83 -6.86 -11.44
C VAL A 54 6.47 -6.76 -10.74
N LEU A 55 6.31 -5.74 -9.89
CA LEU A 55 5.07 -5.46 -9.18
C LEU A 55 4.36 -4.27 -9.83
N GLY A 56 3.18 -4.51 -10.40
CA GLY A 56 2.37 -3.51 -11.08
C GLY A 56 2.97 -3.07 -12.42
N ASP A 57 2.38 -2.03 -13.01
CA ASP A 57 2.91 -1.38 -14.19
C ASP A 57 4.10 -0.47 -13.84
N PRO A 58 5.08 -0.32 -14.76
CA PRO A 58 6.12 0.69 -14.62
C PRO A 58 5.50 2.09 -14.52
N ILE A 59 6.20 2.98 -13.80
CA ILE A 59 5.78 4.38 -13.62
C ILE A 59 6.79 5.26 -14.35
N GLY A 60 6.33 6.35 -14.96
CA GLY A 60 7.17 7.30 -15.66
C GLY A 60 6.48 7.96 -16.84
N GLU A 61 7.23 8.71 -17.63
CA GLU A 61 6.76 9.23 -18.91
C GLU A 61 6.40 8.10 -19.88
N ALA A 62 5.37 8.30 -20.70
CA ALA A 62 4.85 7.25 -21.58
C ALA A 62 5.94 6.61 -22.47
N GLU A 63 6.80 7.42 -23.10
CA GLU A 63 7.88 6.92 -23.94
C GLU A 63 9.00 6.24 -23.12
N ALA A 64 9.33 6.79 -21.95
CA ALA A 64 10.32 6.21 -21.04
C ALA A 64 9.85 4.86 -20.48
N VAL A 65 8.54 4.70 -20.24
CA VAL A 65 7.93 3.42 -19.84
C VAL A 65 8.13 2.35 -20.92
N LEU A 66 7.96 2.70 -22.20
CA LEU A 66 8.24 1.76 -23.29
C LEU A 66 9.73 1.36 -23.32
N ARG A 67 10.64 2.33 -23.14
CA ARG A 67 12.09 2.08 -23.11
C ARG A 67 12.51 1.21 -21.92
N VAL A 68 12.01 1.49 -20.72
CA VAL A 68 12.41 0.74 -19.51
C VAL A 68 11.93 -0.71 -19.55
N ILE A 69 10.77 -0.98 -20.15
CA ILE A 69 10.28 -2.34 -20.38
C ILE A 69 11.22 -3.11 -21.32
N ASP A 70 11.62 -2.51 -22.45
CA ASP A 70 12.59 -3.10 -23.39
C ASP A 70 13.92 -3.41 -22.70
N GLN A 71 14.49 -2.40 -22.02
CA GLN A 71 15.75 -2.50 -21.30
C GLN A 71 15.71 -3.62 -20.24
N PHE A 72 14.61 -3.71 -19.47
CA PHE A 72 14.43 -4.72 -18.45
C PHE A 72 14.32 -6.13 -19.03
N ILE A 73 13.56 -6.32 -20.10
CA ILE A 73 13.43 -7.61 -20.78
C ILE A 73 14.78 -8.05 -21.37
N ARG A 74 15.51 -7.13 -22.02
CA ARG A 74 16.86 -7.41 -22.54
C ARG A 74 17.85 -7.78 -21.43
N LYS A 75 17.82 -7.06 -20.31
CA LYS A 75 18.62 -7.41 -19.12
C LYS A 75 18.25 -8.77 -18.57
N CYS A 76 16.96 -9.11 -18.52
CA CYS A 76 16.54 -10.44 -18.10
C CYS A 76 17.14 -11.52 -19.00
N ARG A 77 17.08 -11.32 -20.32
CA ARG A 77 17.67 -12.23 -21.32
C ARG A 77 19.19 -12.38 -21.15
N SER A 78 19.94 -11.28 -21.01
CA SER A 78 21.40 -11.34 -20.83
C SER A 78 21.82 -12.03 -19.53
N GLU A 79 21.03 -11.88 -18.46
CA GLU A 79 21.24 -12.54 -17.17
C GLU A 79 20.66 -13.97 -17.10
N ARG A 80 20.13 -14.51 -18.20
CA ARG A 80 19.43 -15.81 -18.24
C ARG A 80 18.30 -15.92 -17.20
N SER A 81 17.62 -14.81 -16.96
CA SER A 81 16.48 -14.70 -16.06
C SER A 81 15.18 -14.47 -16.82
N VAL A 82 14.06 -14.83 -16.19
CA VAL A 82 12.73 -14.76 -16.78
C VAL A 82 12.02 -13.50 -16.29
N PRO A 83 11.64 -12.55 -17.18
CA PRO A 83 10.83 -11.41 -16.78
C PRO A 83 9.40 -11.89 -16.50
N VAL A 84 8.86 -11.42 -15.39
CA VAL A 84 7.47 -11.67 -14.98
C VAL A 84 6.86 -10.34 -14.56
N PHE A 85 5.75 -9.95 -15.15
CA PHE A 85 5.01 -8.76 -14.73
C PHE A 85 3.73 -9.17 -14.03
N TYR A 86 3.58 -8.77 -12.77
CA TYR A 86 2.51 -9.22 -11.88
C TYR A 86 1.60 -8.06 -11.49
N GLN A 87 0.29 -8.25 -11.70
CA GLN A 87 -0.76 -7.24 -11.50
C GLN A 87 -0.63 -6.01 -12.43
N VAL A 88 -0.19 -6.24 -13.68
CA VAL A 88 -0.22 -5.21 -14.72
C VAL A 88 -1.62 -5.01 -15.28
N LYS A 89 -1.90 -3.82 -15.79
CA LYS A 89 -3.17 -3.46 -16.43
C LYS A 89 -3.22 -3.85 -17.90
N ALA A 90 -4.44 -3.84 -18.45
CA ALA A 90 -4.71 -4.20 -19.84
C ALA A 90 -3.95 -3.33 -20.86
N ALA A 91 -3.69 -2.06 -20.52
CA ALA A 91 -3.06 -1.09 -21.42
C ALA A 91 -1.66 -1.52 -21.91
N GLY A 92 -0.91 -2.27 -21.11
CA GLY A 92 0.44 -2.74 -21.46
C GLY A 92 0.50 -4.08 -22.20
N LEU A 93 -0.62 -4.81 -22.35
CA LEU A 93 -0.58 -6.21 -22.79
C LEU A 93 -0.03 -6.39 -24.22
N ALA A 94 -0.47 -5.55 -25.15
CA ALA A 94 -0.01 -5.60 -26.54
C ALA A 94 1.50 -5.37 -26.68
N LEU A 95 2.12 -4.61 -25.76
CA LEU A 95 3.57 -4.42 -25.74
C LEU A 95 4.28 -5.70 -25.29
N TYR A 96 3.81 -6.34 -24.23
CA TYR A 96 4.42 -7.57 -23.72
C TYR A 96 4.35 -8.72 -24.75
N GLU A 97 3.27 -8.80 -25.51
CA GLU A 97 3.09 -9.79 -26.58
C GLU A 97 4.16 -9.67 -27.66
N ARG A 98 4.59 -8.46 -28.01
CA ARG A 98 5.70 -8.22 -28.97
C ARG A 98 7.02 -8.83 -28.49
N TYR A 99 7.19 -9.06 -27.19
CA TYR A 99 8.36 -9.72 -26.62
C TYR A 99 8.20 -11.25 -26.47
N GLY A 100 7.09 -11.82 -27.00
CA GLY A 100 6.77 -13.24 -26.89
C GLY A 100 6.29 -13.65 -25.50
N LEU A 101 5.83 -12.68 -24.68
CA LEU A 101 5.23 -12.96 -23.38
C LEU A 101 3.73 -13.17 -23.52
N GLN A 102 3.18 -14.05 -22.70
CA GLN A 102 1.74 -14.32 -22.66
C GLN A 102 1.13 -13.66 -21.44
N SER A 103 -0.07 -13.09 -21.60
CA SER A 103 -0.88 -12.55 -20.51
C SER A 103 -1.94 -13.55 -20.05
N VAL A 104 -2.23 -13.56 -18.75
CA VAL A 104 -3.32 -14.31 -18.12
C VAL A 104 -4.00 -13.41 -17.11
N LYS A 105 -5.33 -13.24 -17.22
CA LYS A 105 -6.10 -12.50 -16.22
C LYS A 105 -6.00 -13.20 -14.86
N LEU A 106 -5.52 -12.48 -13.86
CA LEU A 106 -5.36 -12.96 -12.48
C LEU A 106 -6.58 -12.68 -11.61
N GLY A 107 -7.32 -11.62 -11.92
CA GLY A 107 -8.40 -11.12 -11.11
C GLY A 107 -8.70 -9.68 -11.50
N GLU A 108 -9.32 -8.95 -10.57
CA GLU A 108 -9.72 -7.57 -10.76
C GLU A 108 -9.35 -6.74 -9.51
N GLU A 109 -8.92 -5.51 -9.71
CA GLU A 109 -8.76 -4.52 -8.65
C GLU A 109 -10.08 -3.79 -8.41
N ALA A 110 -10.48 -3.66 -7.14
CA ALA A 110 -11.65 -2.88 -6.77
C ALA A 110 -11.25 -1.41 -6.57
N GLN A 111 -11.81 -0.52 -7.39
CA GLN A 111 -11.60 0.92 -7.33
C GLN A 111 -12.90 1.65 -6.99
N ILE A 112 -12.87 2.46 -5.94
CA ILE A 112 -13.97 3.35 -5.59
C ILE A 112 -13.76 4.69 -6.28
N ASN A 113 -14.71 5.09 -7.12
CA ASN A 113 -14.79 6.44 -7.64
C ASN A 113 -15.30 7.36 -6.52
N LEU A 114 -14.40 8.13 -5.93
CA LEU A 114 -14.69 8.97 -4.76
C LEU A 114 -15.58 10.17 -5.09
N PRO A 115 -15.43 10.89 -6.23
CA PRO A 115 -16.31 12.00 -6.58
C PRO A 115 -17.79 11.60 -6.63
N SER A 116 -18.09 10.40 -7.15
CA SER A 116 -19.45 9.86 -7.24
C SER A 116 -19.90 9.08 -5.99
N PHE A 117 -19.03 8.85 -5.02
CA PHE A 117 -19.34 8.07 -3.83
C PHE A 117 -20.49 8.70 -3.02
N HIS A 118 -21.44 7.85 -2.61
CA HIS A 118 -22.58 8.20 -1.76
C HIS A 118 -23.09 6.98 -0.99
N THR A 119 -23.88 7.21 0.06
CA THR A 119 -24.60 6.15 0.82
C THR A 119 -26.13 6.24 0.68
N ALA A 120 -26.60 7.00 -0.31
CA ALA A 120 -28.01 7.15 -0.66
C ALA A 120 -28.58 5.93 -1.42
N GLY A 121 -29.91 5.75 -1.39
CA GLY A 121 -30.61 4.70 -2.15
C GLY A 121 -30.72 3.33 -1.44
N LYS A 122 -31.52 2.43 -2.04
CA LYS A 122 -31.89 1.12 -1.46
C LYS A 122 -30.71 0.16 -1.37
N ALA A 123 -29.79 0.18 -2.36
CA ALA A 123 -28.60 -0.67 -2.39
C ALA A 123 -27.69 -0.43 -1.17
N TRP A 124 -27.63 0.82 -0.67
CA TRP A 124 -26.76 1.23 0.43
C TRP A 124 -27.42 1.11 1.81
N LEU A 125 -28.72 0.79 1.90
CA LEU A 125 -29.49 0.82 3.14
C LEU A 125 -28.81 0.04 4.28
N LYS A 126 -28.36 -1.19 4.01
CA LYS A 126 -27.69 -2.03 5.02
C LYS A 126 -26.40 -1.39 5.57
N LEU A 127 -25.60 -0.79 4.69
CA LEU A 127 -24.34 -0.13 5.05
C LEU A 127 -24.62 1.18 5.80
N ARG A 128 -25.56 1.99 5.32
CA ARG A 128 -25.99 3.23 5.98
C ARG A 128 -26.58 2.99 7.35
N THR A 129 -27.42 1.96 7.53
CA THR A 129 -27.95 1.60 8.85
C THR A 129 -26.85 1.22 9.84
N ARG A 130 -25.78 0.55 9.38
CA ARG A 130 -24.61 0.26 10.21
C ARG A 130 -23.85 1.53 10.57
N LEU A 131 -23.56 2.38 9.58
CA LEU A 131 -22.91 3.68 9.79
C LEU A 131 -23.64 4.50 10.86
N ASN A 132 -24.94 4.73 10.68
CA ASN A 132 -25.77 5.47 11.63
C ASN A 132 -25.83 4.82 13.03
N LYS A 133 -25.64 3.50 13.14
CA LYS A 133 -25.56 2.82 14.44
C LYS A 133 -24.23 3.12 15.13
N PHE A 134 -23.12 3.07 14.40
CA PHE A 134 -21.79 3.37 14.94
C PHE A 134 -21.71 4.84 15.38
N GLU A 135 -22.22 5.77 14.58
CA GLU A 135 -22.31 7.20 14.94
C GLU A 135 -23.13 7.42 16.21
N ARG A 136 -24.36 6.86 16.28
CA ARG A 136 -25.21 6.96 17.49
C ARG A 136 -24.58 6.35 18.73
N ASN A 137 -23.77 5.31 18.55
CA ASN A 137 -23.08 4.66 19.65
C ASN A 137 -21.81 5.42 20.08
N GLY A 138 -21.43 6.50 19.40
CA GLY A 138 -20.30 7.35 19.78
C GLY A 138 -18.94 6.89 19.26
N HIS A 139 -18.90 6.03 18.24
CA HIS A 139 -17.64 5.71 17.56
C HIS A 139 -17.10 6.94 16.82
N ARG A 140 -15.79 7.12 16.82
CA ARG A 140 -15.13 8.28 16.20
C ARG A 140 -14.14 7.85 15.12
N PHE A 141 -14.21 8.48 13.96
CA PHE A 141 -13.27 8.29 12.86
C PHE A 141 -12.30 9.45 12.78
N GLU A 142 -11.04 9.15 12.51
CA GLU A 142 -10.01 10.15 12.26
C GLU A 142 -8.97 9.61 11.26
N VAL A 143 -8.31 10.52 10.56
CA VAL A 143 -7.10 10.21 9.77
C VAL A 143 -5.94 10.96 10.39
N ILE A 144 -4.94 10.23 10.88
CA ILE A 144 -3.75 10.79 11.50
C ILE A 144 -2.61 10.77 10.48
N GLN A 145 -1.86 11.88 10.43
CA GLN A 145 -0.67 12.04 9.58
C GLN A 145 0.60 11.64 10.33
N PRO A 146 1.60 11.02 9.68
CA PRO A 146 2.90 10.81 10.27
C PRO A 146 3.65 12.16 10.47
N PRO A 147 4.65 12.24 11.36
CA PRO A 147 5.13 11.16 12.23
C PRO A 147 4.20 10.92 13.42
N PHE A 148 4.05 9.64 13.81
CA PHE A 148 3.22 9.20 14.91
C PHE A 148 3.97 9.18 16.24
N SER A 149 3.24 9.35 17.34
CA SER A 149 3.79 9.16 18.68
C SER A 149 4.16 7.69 18.92
N THR A 150 5.05 7.46 19.88
CA THR A 150 5.45 6.10 20.29
C THR A 150 4.26 5.29 20.78
N GLU A 151 3.35 5.93 21.52
CA GLU A 151 2.16 5.32 22.09
C GLU A 151 1.20 4.86 20.99
N LEU A 152 0.96 5.71 19.98
CA LEU A 152 0.11 5.35 18.85
C LEU A 152 0.74 4.19 18.05
N LEU A 153 2.04 4.24 17.77
CA LEU A 153 2.73 3.17 17.06
C LEU A 153 2.65 1.83 17.81
N GLN A 154 2.77 1.85 19.14
CA GLN A 154 2.61 0.66 19.97
C GLN A 154 1.17 0.15 19.95
N GLU A 155 0.17 1.03 20.06
CA GLU A 155 -1.24 0.63 19.98
C GLU A 155 -1.57 -0.01 18.62
N LEU A 156 -1.05 0.53 17.52
CA LEU A 156 -1.19 -0.05 16.18
C LEU A 156 -0.50 -1.41 16.06
N ALA A 157 0.68 -1.57 16.68
CA ALA A 157 1.40 -2.84 16.74
C ALA A 157 0.60 -3.89 17.51
N ASP A 158 0.00 -3.53 18.64
CA ASP A 158 -0.81 -4.44 19.46
C ASP A 158 -2.05 -4.92 18.69
N ILE A 159 -2.77 -4.01 18.01
CA ILE A 159 -3.90 -4.38 17.13
C ILE A 159 -3.42 -5.30 16.01
N SER A 160 -2.24 -4.99 15.46
CA SER A 160 -1.63 -5.74 14.39
C SER A 160 -1.33 -7.19 14.80
N ASP A 161 -0.72 -7.39 15.96
CA ASP A 161 -0.34 -8.69 16.49
C ASP A 161 -1.58 -9.51 16.90
N GLU A 162 -2.55 -8.85 17.56
CA GLU A 162 -3.85 -9.45 17.91
C GLU A 162 -4.57 -9.94 16.66
N TRP A 163 -4.66 -9.09 15.63
CA TRP A 163 -5.29 -9.44 14.36
C TRP A 163 -4.53 -10.58 13.69
N LEU A 164 -3.20 -10.52 13.60
CA LEU A 164 -2.40 -11.52 12.91
C LEU A 164 -2.53 -12.90 13.59
N GLY A 165 -2.51 -12.93 14.92
CA GLY A 165 -2.59 -14.15 15.72
C GLY A 165 -1.48 -15.14 15.37
N LYS A 166 -1.83 -16.37 14.98
CA LYS A 166 -0.86 -17.41 14.57
C LYS A 166 -0.40 -17.30 13.11
N ARG A 167 -0.97 -16.36 12.34
CA ARG A 167 -0.63 -16.18 10.92
C ARG A 167 0.73 -15.50 10.81
N LYS A 168 1.35 -15.59 9.63
CA LYS A 168 2.57 -14.86 9.32
C LYS A 168 2.23 -13.68 8.43
N GLU A 169 3.02 -12.62 8.56
CA GLU A 169 3.01 -11.52 7.61
C GLU A 169 3.29 -12.02 6.19
N LYS A 170 2.71 -11.32 5.22
CA LYS A 170 2.96 -11.54 3.80
C LYS A 170 4.03 -10.56 3.31
N SER A 171 4.39 -10.68 2.04
CA SER A 171 5.37 -9.77 1.45
C SER A 171 5.16 -9.52 -0.03
N PHE A 172 6.06 -8.75 -0.63
CA PHE A 172 6.10 -8.39 -2.04
C PHE A 172 4.95 -7.49 -2.47
N SER A 173 3.76 -8.08 -2.67
CA SER A 173 2.56 -7.39 -3.17
C SER A 173 1.53 -7.09 -2.09
N VAL A 174 1.94 -7.19 -0.83
CA VAL A 174 1.11 -7.08 0.36
C VAL A 174 1.96 -6.43 1.42
N GLY A 175 1.47 -5.37 2.05
CA GLY A 175 2.17 -4.77 3.18
C GLY A 175 2.29 -5.74 4.35
N ALA A 176 3.36 -5.55 5.11
CA ALA A 176 3.54 -6.16 6.42
C ALA A 176 3.67 -5.05 7.44
N PHE A 177 3.18 -5.29 8.66
CA PHE A 177 3.34 -4.31 9.70
C PHE A 177 4.81 -4.23 10.13
N SER A 178 5.36 -3.02 10.07
CA SER A 178 6.61 -2.64 10.71
C SER A 178 6.47 -1.18 11.13
N LEU A 179 7.18 -0.78 12.18
CA LEU A 179 7.11 0.60 12.67
C LEU A 179 7.53 1.60 11.58
N ASP A 180 8.66 1.36 10.90
CA ASP A 180 9.14 2.22 9.82
C ASP A 180 8.11 2.35 8.68
N TYR A 181 7.45 1.27 8.31
CA TYR A 181 6.43 1.28 7.26
C TYR A 181 5.14 1.97 7.70
N ALA A 182 4.65 1.66 8.90
CA ALA A 182 3.44 2.25 9.44
C ALA A 182 3.61 3.77 9.60
N ASN A 183 4.76 4.22 10.08
CA ASN A 183 5.07 5.64 10.31
C ASN A 183 5.32 6.44 9.03
N ARG A 184 5.15 5.85 7.85
CA ARG A 184 5.43 6.49 6.56
C ARG A 184 4.20 7.04 5.87
N PHE A 185 3.03 6.56 6.25
CA PHE A 185 1.79 6.80 5.56
C PHE A 185 0.71 7.26 6.54
N PRO A 186 -0.26 8.08 6.11
CA PRO A 186 -1.42 8.38 6.93
C PRO A 186 -2.15 7.10 7.34
N VAL A 187 -2.77 7.12 8.51
CA VAL A 187 -3.55 5.99 9.03
C VAL A 187 -4.95 6.48 9.39
N SER A 188 -5.97 5.82 8.84
CA SER A 188 -7.35 6.00 9.28
C SER A 188 -7.64 5.12 10.48
N LEU A 189 -8.28 5.67 11.50
CA LEU A 189 -8.64 5.00 12.74
C LEU A 189 -10.15 5.03 12.95
N LEU A 190 -10.67 3.96 13.54
CA LEU A 190 -12.00 3.95 14.14
C LEU A 190 -11.86 3.66 15.63
N ARG A 191 -12.22 4.64 16.45
CA ARG A 191 -12.22 4.53 17.92
C ARG A 191 -13.58 4.15 18.46
N SER A 192 -13.58 3.34 19.50
CA SER A 192 -14.74 3.10 20.33
C SER A 192 -15.06 4.32 21.21
N PRO A 193 -16.25 4.38 21.81
CA PRO A 193 -16.68 5.52 22.64
C PRO A 193 -15.79 5.77 23.86
N ASP A 194 -15.16 4.71 24.39
CA ASP A 194 -14.18 4.73 25.48
C ASP A 194 -12.78 5.24 25.04
N GLY A 195 -12.59 5.55 23.76
CA GLY A 195 -11.36 6.13 23.21
C GLY A 195 -10.33 5.14 22.68
N ARG A 196 -10.55 3.83 22.84
CA ARG A 196 -9.65 2.78 22.31
C ARG A 196 -9.75 2.70 20.79
N ILE A 197 -8.64 2.40 20.11
CA ILE A 197 -8.66 2.12 18.66
C ILE A 197 -9.19 0.70 18.45
N ASP A 198 -10.35 0.58 17.80
CA ASP A 198 -10.97 -0.71 17.45
C ASP A 198 -10.42 -1.24 16.11
N ALA A 199 -10.12 -0.35 15.16
CA ALA A 199 -9.56 -0.69 13.86
C ALA A 199 -8.71 0.43 13.27
N PHE A 200 -7.78 0.03 12.41
CA PHE A 200 -7.00 0.95 11.58
C PHE A 200 -6.87 0.47 10.14
N ALA A 201 -6.60 1.42 9.25
CA ALA A 201 -6.10 1.14 7.92
C ALA A 201 -4.98 2.09 7.51
N SER A 202 -3.88 1.56 6.96
CA SER A 202 -2.83 2.38 6.37
C SER A 202 -3.25 2.84 4.97
N LEU A 203 -2.99 4.11 4.68
CA LEU A 203 -3.40 4.77 3.46
C LEU A 203 -2.15 5.07 2.65
N GLY A 204 -1.93 4.33 1.57
CA GLY A 204 -0.90 4.62 0.59
C GLY A 204 -1.42 5.50 -0.55
N GLY A 205 -0.51 5.97 -1.41
CA GLY A 205 -0.84 6.79 -2.58
C GLY A 205 -0.38 8.23 -2.44
N ASP A 206 -1.17 9.15 -3.00
CA ASP A 206 -0.81 10.54 -3.23
C ASP A 206 -1.23 11.44 -2.05
N HIS A 207 -0.39 11.57 -1.04
CA HIS A 207 -0.73 12.28 0.21
C HIS A 207 -0.34 13.76 0.23
N VAL A 208 0.35 14.23 -0.79
CA VAL A 208 0.85 15.60 -0.86
C VAL A 208 -0.04 16.39 -1.82
N SER A 209 -0.69 17.45 -1.32
CA SER A 209 -1.54 18.32 -2.14
C SER A 209 -0.75 19.59 -2.46
N GLU A 210 -0.12 19.67 -3.63
CA GLU A 210 0.72 20.82 -3.98
C GLU A 210 0.28 21.48 -5.31
N PRO A 211 0.34 22.82 -5.40
CA PRO A 211 0.17 23.54 -6.66
C PRO A 211 1.28 23.18 -7.66
N GLY A 212 0.94 22.99 -8.93
CA GLY A 212 1.94 22.74 -9.98
C GLY A 212 2.19 21.26 -10.30
N ARG A 213 1.37 20.34 -9.77
CA ARG A 213 1.29 18.96 -10.26
C ARG A 213 1.11 18.95 -11.78
N ASN A 214 1.90 18.15 -12.48
CA ASN A 214 1.80 18.03 -13.93
C ASN A 214 0.33 17.73 -14.31
N PRO A 215 -0.33 18.53 -15.17
CA PRO A 215 -1.70 18.28 -15.59
C PRO A 215 -1.89 16.91 -16.28
N ASP A 216 -0.83 16.33 -16.83
CA ASP A 216 -0.83 14.97 -17.41
C ASP A 216 -0.58 13.85 -16.38
N ALA A 217 -0.38 14.18 -15.10
CA ALA A 217 -0.20 13.18 -14.05
C ALA A 217 -1.51 12.41 -13.79
N LEU A 218 -1.38 11.13 -13.41
CA LEU A 218 -2.51 10.29 -13.03
C LEU A 218 -3.40 10.98 -11.98
N PRO A 219 -4.72 10.73 -11.92
CA PRO A 219 -5.62 11.22 -10.87
C PRO A 219 -5.04 11.12 -9.45
N ARG A 220 -5.48 11.94 -8.49
CA ARG A 220 -5.07 11.73 -7.08
C ARG A 220 -5.71 10.46 -6.54
N ARG A 221 -4.89 9.54 -6.01
CA ARG A 221 -5.33 8.20 -5.57
C ARG A 221 -4.99 7.92 -4.12
N LEU A 222 -5.90 7.23 -3.45
CA LEU A 222 -5.68 6.51 -2.20
C LEU A 222 -5.62 5.01 -2.45
N THR A 223 -4.83 4.30 -1.65
CA THR A 223 -4.79 2.85 -1.63
C THR A 223 -4.86 2.37 -0.20
N VAL A 224 -5.79 1.48 0.11
CA VAL A 224 -5.85 0.83 1.42
C VAL A 224 -4.98 -0.43 1.40
N ASP A 225 -4.06 -0.53 2.36
CA ASP A 225 -3.10 -1.63 2.43
C ASP A 225 -3.27 -2.50 3.68
N LEU A 226 -2.70 -2.08 4.81
CA LEU A 226 -2.93 -2.74 6.08
C LEU A 226 -4.32 -2.37 6.55
N MET A 227 -5.06 -3.37 7.00
CA MET A 227 -6.41 -3.20 7.47
C MET A 227 -6.66 -4.19 8.60
N ARG A 228 -6.61 -3.71 9.84
CA ARG A 228 -6.58 -4.56 11.04
C ARG A 228 -7.57 -4.04 12.07
N HIS A 229 -8.14 -4.96 12.82
CA HIS A 229 -9.11 -4.66 13.87
C HIS A 229 -8.92 -5.60 15.04
N ARG A 230 -9.33 -5.15 16.22
CA ARG A 230 -9.37 -5.97 17.43
C ARG A 230 -10.46 -7.03 17.34
N ALA A 231 -10.23 -8.19 17.92
CA ALA A 231 -11.19 -9.28 17.99
C ALA A 231 -12.48 -8.88 18.73
N GLY A 232 -12.37 -7.97 19.69
CA GLY A 232 -13.51 -7.41 20.44
C GLY A 232 -14.27 -6.28 19.76
N SER A 233 -13.89 -5.90 18.53
CA SER A 233 -14.55 -4.80 17.80
C SER A 233 -15.98 -5.15 17.37
N ALA A 234 -16.85 -4.14 17.30
CA ALA A 234 -18.25 -4.34 16.96
C ALA A 234 -18.41 -4.90 15.54
N HIS A 235 -19.41 -5.76 15.32
CA HIS A 235 -19.69 -6.28 13.98
C HIS A 235 -19.97 -5.13 12.98
N GLY A 236 -19.23 -5.10 11.88
CA GLY A 236 -19.33 -4.05 10.86
C GLY A 236 -18.33 -2.90 11.02
N THR A 237 -17.42 -2.97 12.01
CA THR A 237 -16.33 -1.99 12.22
C THR A 237 -15.59 -1.69 10.93
N MET A 238 -15.19 -2.72 10.18
CA MET A 238 -14.48 -2.51 8.91
C MET A 238 -15.34 -1.92 7.81
N ASP A 239 -16.63 -2.28 7.73
CA ASP A 239 -17.53 -1.68 6.74
C ASP A 239 -17.67 -0.17 7.02
N VAL A 240 -17.81 0.22 8.29
CA VAL A 240 -17.92 1.62 8.71
C VAL A 240 -16.63 2.40 8.49
N LEU A 241 -15.47 1.81 8.83
CA LEU A 241 -14.17 2.44 8.56
C LEU A 241 -14.01 2.78 7.08
N PHE A 242 -14.38 1.88 6.17
CA PHE A 242 -14.33 2.16 4.73
C PHE A 242 -15.29 3.26 4.29
N LEU A 243 -16.54 3.25 4.76
CA LEU A 243 -17.52 4.28 4.38
C LEU A 243 -17.04 5.68 4.80
N LEU A 244 -16.52 5.80 6.01
CA LEU A 244 -15.97 7.05 6.54
C LEU A 244 -14.68 7.45 5.81
N LEU A 245 -13.82 6.49 5.49
CA LEU A 245 -12.62 6.72 4.68
C LEU A 245 -12.96 7.22 3.26
N PHE A 246 -14.00 6.68 2.62
CA PHE A 246 -14.41 7.13 1.29
C PHE A 246 -15.01 8.54 1.33
N ALA A 247 -15.82 8.84 2.36
CA ALA A 247 -16.33 10.19 2.58
C ALA A 247 -15.18 11.18 2.81
N TRP A 248 -14.24 10.86 3.69
CA TRP A 248 -13.04 11.66 3.93
C TRP A 248 -12.19 11.83 2.66
N GLY A 249 -11.94 10.75 1.91
CA GLY A 249 -11.14 10.81 0.69
C GLY A 249 -11.77 11.72 -0.37
N LYS A 250 -13.10 11.67 -0.49
CA LYS A 250 -13.86 12.60 -1.35
C LYS A 250 -13.68 14.06 -0.91
N GLU A 251 -13.79 14.34 0.39
CA GLU A 251 -13.62 15.69 0.96
C GLU A 251 -12.19 16.22 0.74
N GLN A 252 -11.18 15.35 0.77
CA GLN A 252 -9.78 15.71 0.50
C GLN A 252 -9.44 15.84 -1.01
N GLY A 253 -10.43 15.67 -1.89
CA GLY A 253 -10.25 15.81 -3.33
C GLY A 253 -9.53 14.64 -4.00
N TYR A 254 -9.55 13.45 -3.39
CA TYR A 254 -9.11 12.24 -4.07
C TYR A 254 -10.14 11.77 -5.10
N GLU A 255 -9.66 11.20 -6.20
CA GLU A 255 -10.52 10.74 -7.29
C GLU A 255 -10.81 9.24 -7.20
N VAL A 256 -9.81 8.47 -6.77
CA VAL A 256 -9.90 7.00 -6.71
C VAL A 256 -9.39 6.48 -5.37
N CYS A 257 -10.11 5.55 -4.75
CA CYS A 257 -9.61 4.72 -3.65
C CYS A 257 -9.51 3.25 -4.09
N SER A 258 -8.29 2.71 -4.15
CA SER A 258 -8.05 1.29 -4.41
C SER A 258 -8.21 0.46 -3.14
N LEU A 259 -8.99 -0.61 -3.22
CA LEU A 259 -9.13 -1.62 -2.16
C LEU A 259 -8.23 -2.84 -2.43
N GLY A 260 -7.36 -2.75 -3.45
CA GLY A 260 -6.52 -3.82 -3.95
C GLY A 260 -7.25 -4.89 -4.76
N MET A 261 -6.51 -5.93 -5.15
CA MET A 261 -7.02 -7.02 -6.01
C MET A 261 -7.97 -7.99 -5.29
N ALA A 262 -8.97 -8.49 -6.00
CA ALA A 262 -9.72 -9.71 -5.73
C ALA A 262 -9.29 -10.81 -6.73
N PRO A 263 -8.57 -11.84 -6.27
CA PRO A 263 -8.06 -12.89 -7.16
C PRO A 263 -9.18 -13.70 -7.82
N LEU A 264 -8.98 -14.07 -9.08
CA LEU A 264 -9.88 -14.85 -9.93
C LEU A 264 -11.24 -14.21 -10.23
N ALA A 265 -11.48 -12.99 -9.77
CA ALA A 265 -12.62 -12.19 -10.21
C ALA A 265 -12.57 -12.02 -11.74
N GLY A 266 -13.67 -12.33 -12.41
CA GLY A 266 -13.80 -12.26 -13.87
C GLY A 266 -12.82 -13.15 -14.66
N ALA A 267 -12.14 -14.12 -14.02
CA ALA A 267 -11.20 -15.01 -14.70
C ALA A 267 -11.92 -16.23 -15.30
N CYS A 268 -11.54 -16.62 -16.52
CA CYS A 268 -12.07 -17.82 -17.17
C CYS A 268 -11.56 -19.10 -16.49
N GLU A 269 -12.42 -20.12 -16.42
CA GLU A 269 -12.03 -21.42 -15.89
C GLU A 269 -10.92 -22.06 -16.73
N SER A 270 -9.78 -22.33 -16.10
CA SER A 270 -8.62 -22.95 -16.75
C SER A 270 -7.82 -23.81 -15.77
N LYS A 271 -6.92 -24.67 -16.27
CA LYS A 271 -5.98 -25.43 -15.43
C LYS A 271 -5.12 -24.48 -14.57
N LEU A 272 -4.78 -23.31 -15.11
CA LEU A 272 -4.01 -22.29 -14.42
C LEU A 272 -4.84 -21.56 -13.36
N ALA A 273 -6.11 -21.22 -13.66
CA ALA A 273 -7.03 -20.66 -12.68
C ALA A 273 -7.23 -21.62 -11.49
N ARG A 274 -7.34 -22.94 -11.75
CA ARG A 274 -7.37 -23.96 -10.68
C ARG A 274 -6.08 -24.00 -9.87
N LEU A 275 -4.93 -23.77 -10.49
CA LEU A 275 -3.64 -23.69 -9.80
C LEU A 275 -3.58 -22.45 -8.88
N ILE A 276 -3.95 -21.29 -9.41
CA ILE A 276 -4.06 -20.03 -8.68
C ILE A 276 -5.05 -20.19 -7.52
N TYR A 277 -6.20 -20.83 -7.75
CA TYR A 277 -7.18 -21.11 -6.71
C TYR A 277 -6.60 -22.03 -5.63
N LYS A 278 -5.96 -23.14 -6.00
CA LYS A 278 -5.40 -24.10 -5.05
C LYS A 278 -4.35 -23.47 -4.13
N TYR A 279 -3.42 -22.71 -4.70
CA TYR A 279 -2.33 -22.09 -3.93
C TYR A 279 -2.70 -20.75 -3.34
N GLY A 280 -3.71 -20.08 -3.87
CA GLY A 280 -4.11 -18.75 -3.47
C GLY A 280 -5.32 -18.71 -2.52
N ASN A 281 -6.28 -19.63 -2.62
CA ASN A 281 -7.48 -19.64 -1.77
C ASN A 281 -7.16 -20.03 -0.32
N LYS A 282 -6.11 -20.82 -0.09
CA LYS A 282 -5.55 -21.03 1.26
C LYS A 282 -4.91 -19.76 1.84
N LEU A 283 -4.56 -18.79 1.00
CA LEU A 283 -3.87 -17.55 1.37
C LEU A 283 -4.84 -16.40 1.58
N TYR A 284 -5.91 -16.35 0.78
CA TYR A 284 -6.99 -15.38 0.88
C TYR A 284 -8.29 -16.12 0.60
N ASN A 285 -9.31 -15.93 1.44
CA ASN A 285 -10.66 -16.37 1.10
C ASN A 285 -11.15 -15.54 -0.10
N PHE A 286 -10.83 -15.99 -1.32
CA PHE A 286 -10.97 -15.20 -2.55
C PHE A 286 -12.41 -14.77 -2.79
N LYS A 287 -13.34 -15.72 -2.64
CA LYS A 287 -14.77 -15.46 -2.80
C LYS A 287 -15.27 -14.47 -1.77
N GLY A 288 -14.91 -14.65 -0.50
CA GLY A 288 -15.29 -13.73 0.57
C GLY A 288 -14.71 -12.32 0.38
N LEU A 289 -13.48 -12.22 -0.15
CA LEU A 289 -12.83 -10.92 -0.41
C LEU A 289 -13.51 -10.17 -1.55
N TYR A 290 -13.85 -10.86 -2.65
CA TYR A 290 -14.61 -10.28 -3.75
C TYR A 290 -15.98 -9.80 -3.29
N GLU A 291 -16.76 -10.67 -2.65
CA GLU A 291 -18.10 -10.33 -2.14
C GLU A 291 -18.05 -9.18 -1.13
N TYR A 292 -17.02 -9.15 -0.28
CA TYR A 292 -16.81 -8.06 0.68
C TYR A 292 -16.60 -6.72 -0.04
N LYS A 293 -15.71 -6.67 -1.03
CA LYS A 293 -15.44 -5.45 -1.81
C LYS A 293 -16.63 -5.00 -2.63
N ASN A 294 -17.40 -5.95 -3.18
CA ASN A 294 -18.56 -5.67 -4.02
C ASN A 294 -19.68 -4.93 -3.27
N LYS A 295 -19.72 -5.00 -1.93
CA LYS A 295 -20.66 -4.20 -1.11
C LYS A 295 -20.54 -2.70 -1.35
N PHE A 296 -19.35 -2.22 -1.73
CA PHE A 296 -19.05 -0.80 -1.91
C PHE A 296 -19.25 -0.33 -3.37
N ALA A 297 -19.84 -1.19 -4.22
CA ALA A 297 -20.05 -0.91 -5.64
C ALA A 297 -18.79 -0.36 -6.36
N PRO A 298 -17.63 -1.06 -6.28
CA PRO A 298 -16.43 -0.61 -6.95
C PRO A 298 -16.55 -0.74 -8.48
N VAL A 299 -15.76 0.08 -9.17
CA VAL A 299 -15.36 -0.18 -10.55
C VAL A 299 -14.28 -1.27 -10.51
N TRP A 300 -14.50 -2.37 -11.21
CA TRP A 300 -13.56 -3.47 -11.30
C TRP A 300 -12.63 -3.26 -12.48
N GLU A 301 -11.31 -3.28 -12.24
CA GLU A 301 -10.30 -3.14 -13.28
C GLU A 301 -9.46 -4.42 -13.36
N ASP A 302 -9.41 -5.03 -14.54
CA ASP A 302 -8.67 -6.26 -14.79
C ASP A 302 -7.18 -6.14 -14.47
N VAL A 303 -6.63 -7.17 -13.84
CA VAL A 303 -5.20 -7.30 -13.55
C VAL A 303 -4.66 -8.61 -14.08
N TYR A 304 -3.44 -8.56 -14.62
CA TYR A 304 -2.86 -9.65 -15.40
C TYR A 304 -1.51 -10.11 -14.82
N LEU A 305 -1.21 -11.39 -15.08
CA LEU A 305 0.12 -11.96 -14.98
C LEU A 305 0.68 -12.10 -16.39
N VAL A 306 1.88 -11.60 -16.60
CA VAL A 306 2.58 -11.68 -17.88
C VAL A 306 3.90 -12.39 -17.70
N ALA A 307 4.10 -13.48 -18.43
CA ALA A 307 5.33 -14.28 -18.40
C ALA A 307 5.43 -15.14 -19.67
N PRO A 308 6.59 -15.75 -19.97
CA PRO A 308 6.68 -16.74 -21.05
C PRO A 308 5.71 -17.91 -20.80
N ALA A 309 4.94 -18.27 -21.82
CA ALA A 309 3.88 -19.28 -21.77
C ALA A 309 4.32 -20.60 -21.08
N ALA A 310 5.46 -21.15 -21.52
CA ALA A 310 6.00 -22.41 -21.01
C ALA A 310 6.36 -22.36 -19.51
N SER A 311 6.60 -21.16 -18.96
CA SER A 311 7.00 -20.96 -17.57
C SER A 311 5.84 -20.61 -16.63
N MET A 312 4.63 -20.42 -17.15
CA MET A 312 3.51 -19.85 -16.39
C MET A 312 3.16 -20.64 -15.11
N PRO A 313 3.06 -21.99 -15.11
CA PRO A 313 2.71 -22.75 -13.90
C PRO A 313 3.73 -22.60 -12.78
N ILE A 314 5.03 -22.68 -13.11
CA ILE A 314 6.12 -22.53 -12.13
C ILE A 314 6.24 -21.07 -11.67
N THR A 315 5.92 -20.09 -12.52
CA THR A 315 5.83 -18.67 -12.15
C THR A 315 4.74 -18.44 -11.10
N VAL A 316 3.54 -19.02 -11.28
CA VAL A 316 2.46 -18.93 -10.28
C VAL A 316 2.88 -19.53 -8.94
N LEU A 317 3.55 -20.69 -8.95
CA LEU A 317 4.05 -21.31 -7.72
C LEU A 317 5.09 -20.44 -7.00
N GLN A 318 6.08 -19.92 -7.74
CA GLN A 318 7.11 -19.05 -7.16
C GLN A 318 6.53 -17.74 -6.63
N LEU A 319 5.58 -17.14 -7.35
CA LEU A 319 4.86 -15.97 -6.88
C LEU A 319 4.12 -16.25 -5.57
N ALA A 320 3.42 -17.38 -5.46
CA ALA A 320 2.77 -17.77 -4.21
C ALA A 320 3.78 -17.89 -3.05
N LEU A 321 4.96 -18.48 -3.29
CA LEU A 321 6.02 -18.57 -2.27
C LEU A 321 6.56 -17.20 -1.85
N VAL A 322 6.81 -16.32 -2.82
CA VAL A 322 7.29 -14.95 -2.60
C VAL A 322 6.28 -14.16 -1.75
N ILE A 323 4.99 -14.22 -2.07
CA ILE A 323 3.93 -13.53 -1.32
C ILE A 323 3.84 -14.06 0.12
N ASN A 324 4.12 -15.36 0.34
CA ASN A 324 4.15 -15.97 1.68
C ASN A 324 5.44 -15.71 2.48
N GLY A 325 6.30 -14.79 2.01
CA GLY A 325 7.52 -14.42 2.74
C GLY A 325 8.67 -15.40 2.56
N PHE A 326 8.56 -16.39 1.66
CA PHE A 326 9.66 -17.30 1.37
C PHE A 326 10.82 -16.52 0.72
N GLY A 327 12.05 -16.78 1.17
CA GLY A 327 13.25 -16.08 0.69
C GLY A 327 13.40 -14.64 1.17
N GLN A 328 12.70 -14.22 2.22
CA GLN A 328 13.11 -13.03 2.96
C GLN A 328 14.38 -13.35 3.77
N GLY A 329 15.48 -12.65 3.49
CA GLY A 329 16.63 -12.67 4.40
C GLY A 329 16.23 -12.12 5.77
N LYS A 330 16.87 -12.61 6.85
CA LYS A 330 16.62 -12.21 8.25
C LYS A 330 16.64 -10.69 8.51
N ALA A 331 17.07 -9.88 7.55
CA ALA A 331 17.12 -8.41 7.63
C ALA A 331 15.74 -7.72 7.52
N ALA A 332 14.73 -8.32 6.90
CA ALA A 332 13.39 -7.73 6.80
C ALA A 332 12.54 -7.92 8.08
N ALA A 333 12.93 -8.88 8.93
CA ALA A 333 12.24 -9.22 10.17
C ALA A 333 12.78 -8.50 11.42
N ARG A 334 13.86 -7.73 11.30
CA ARG A 334 14.24 -6.79 12.37
C ARG A 334 13.35 -5.57 12.21
N SER A 335 12.18 -5.57 12.88
CA SER A 335 11.61 -4.29 13.26
C SER A 335 12.73 -3.57 14.00
N LYS A 336 13.00 -2.32 13.61
CA LYS A 336 13.66 -1.41 14.53
C LYS A 336 12.89 -1.50 15.85
N SER A 337 13.60 -1.70 16.95
CA SER A 337 12.94 -1.57 18.24
C SER A 337 12.47 -0.12 18.36
N LEU A 338 11.45 0.14 19.16
CA LEU A 338 11.01 1.52 19.45
C LEU A 338 12.18 2.45 19.85
N ARG A 339 13.26 1.90 20.41
CA ARG A 339 14.49 2.63 20.76
C ARG A 339 15.29 3.13 19.56
N ASP A 340 15.18 2.50 18.40
CA ASP A 340 15.94 2.84 17.18
C ASP A 340 15.25 3.93 16.34
N LEU A 341 13.99 4.28 16.67
CA LEU A 341 13.23 5.36 16.05
C LEU A 341 13.30 6.69 16.84
N LEU A 342 13.90 6.68 18.04
CA LEU A 342 14.16 7.89 18.81
C LEU A 342 15.44 8.58 18.30
N PRO A 343 15.45 9.91 18.14
CA PRO A 343 16.71 10.63 18.01
C PRO A 343 17.55 10.35 19.27
N ARG A 344 18.79 9.88 19.08
CA ARG A 344 19.73 9.70 20.20
C ARG A 344 19.95 11.08 20.82
N VAL A 345 19.40 11.29 22.01
CA VAL A 345 19.79 12.44 22.83
C VAL A 345 21.26 12.23 23.17
N SER A 346 22.11 13.00 22.49
CA SER A 346 23.52 13.14 22.80
C SER A 346 23.65 13.60 24.26
N LYS A 347 24.11 12.71 25.14
CA LYS A 347 24.62 13.10 26.46
C LYS A 347 26.04 13.64 26.28
N ASP A 348 26.18 14.77 25.61
CA ASP A 348 27.43 15.55 25.59
C ASP A 348 27.05 17.03 25.47
N ALA A 349 26.81 17.65 26.62
CA ALA A 349 26.99 19.08 26.89
C ALA A 349 26.64 19.35 28.36
N THR A 350 27.39 18.74 29.28
CA THR A 350 27.71 19.50 30.50
C THR A 350 28.61 20.65 30.07
N THR A 351 28.26 21.87 30.49
CA THR A 351 29.12 23.00 30.92
C THR A 351 28.71 24.33 30.27
N ASN A 352 28.35 25.27 31.15
CA ASN A 352 28.30 26.73 31.01
C ASN A 352 27.25 27.37 30.08
N CYS A 353 26.14 27.80 30.68
CA CYS A 353 25.41 28.99 30.26
C CYS A 353 25.49 30.03 31.40
N PRO A 354 25.93 31.29 31.17
CA PRO A 354 26.07 32.28 32.23
C PRO A 354 24.69 32.81 32.66
N LEU A 355 24.53 33.02 33.96
CA LEU A 355 23.46 33.78 34.58
C LEU A 355 23.44 35.21 34.00
N VAL A 356 22.37 35.57 33.30
CA VAL A 356 22.02 36.98 33.09
C VAL A 356 21.19 37.41 34.28
N GLN A 357 21.78 38.28 35.10
CA GLN A 357 21.15 38.94 36.24
C GLN A 357 20.03 39.87 35.74
N LEU A 358 18.82 39.69 36.28
CA LEU A 358 17.78 40.70 36.26
C LEU A 358 18.08 41.68 37.41
N THR A 359 18.54 42.88 37.08
CA THR A 359 18.64 43.98 38.04
C THR A 359 17.25 44.58 38.27
N GLU A 360 16.73 44.40 39.47
CA GLU A 360 15.77 45.31 40.07
C GLU A 360 16.46 46.64 40.39
N SER A 361 15.85 47.75 40.01
CA SER A 361 16.05 49.04 40.67
C SER A 361 14.72 49.75 40.76
N GLN A 362 14.26 49.90 42.00
CA GLN A 362 13.07 50.63 42.42
C GLN A 362 13.25 52.16 42.31
N HIS A 363 12.10 52.84 42.43
CA HIS A 363 11.88 54.20 42.97
C HIS A 363 12.04 55.38 42.00
N VAL A 364 11.28 56.50 42.06
CA VAL A 364 10.04 57.00 42.72
C VAL A 364 10.00 58.50 42.33
N HIS A 365 8.81 59.10 42.13
CA HIS A 365 8.49 60.55 42.02
C HIS A 365 9.15 61.32 40.84
N ASP A 366 8.51 62.25 40.11
CA ASP A 366 7.35 63.13 40.33
C ASP A 366 6.37 63.15 39.14
#